data_AF-A0A8J2TQB4-F1
#
_entry.id   AF-A0A8J2TQB4-F1
#
_cell.length_a   1.000
_cell.length_b   1.000
_cell.length_c   1.000
_cell.angle_alpha   90.00
_cell.angle_beta   90.00
_cell.angle_gamma   90.00
#
_symmetry.space_group_name_H-M   'P 1'
#
loop_
_entity.id
_entity.type
_entity.pdbx_description
1 polymer ?
#
loop_
_entity_poly.entity_id
_entity_poly.type
_entity_poly.pdbx_seq_one_letter_code
_entity_poly.pdbx_strand_id
1 'polypeptide(L)'
;MPKTDPFRTLTYDLIQYLDQTVVDEMIRLREKNKELSVKEAREKVSDLLKANRAKYNTDEGYGIIDGSEEALNHLDYGKVSLKRVQKILLLSDGLLLPVDHGEKDAWAKSAAIAFEKGLDKLLEEVEKREADDPDCVRYPRLKPKDDKTGILLEL
;
A
#
# COMPACT_ATOMS: atom_id res chain seq x y z
N MET A 1 -11.95 30.57 -3.15
CA MET A 1 -11.82 29.50 -4.16
C MET A 1 -11.42 28.23 -3.43
N PRO A 2 -12.10 27.09 -3.64
CA PRO A 2 -11.67 25.84 -3.03
C PRO A 2 -10.29 25.47 -3.59
N LYS A 3 -9.33 25.17 -2.71
CA LYS A 3 -8.02 24.63 -3.11
C LYS A 3 -8.31 23.33 -3.85
N THR A 4 -8.03 23.30 -5.14
CA THR A 4 -8.05 22.05 -5.90
C THR A 4 -6.83 21.26 -5.43
N ASP A 5 -7.07 20.08 -4.87
CA ASP A 5 -6.00 19.14 -4.58
C ASP A 5 -5.22 18.91 -5.89
N PRO A 6 -3.89 19.03 -5.92
CA PRO A 6 -3.11 18.90 -7.16
C PRO A 6 -3.22 17.52 -7.82
N PHE A 7 -3.78 16.53 -7.11
CA PHE A 7 -3.89 15.15 -7.55
C PHE A 7 -5.31 14.62 -7.34
N ARG A 8 -5.76 13.75 -8.25
CA ARG A 8 -7.01 12.99 -8.11
C ARG A 8 -6.67 11.50 -8.08
N THR A 9 -6.83 10.87 -6.92
CA THR A 9 -6.70 9.42 -6.75
C THR A 9 -7.94 8.72 -7.31
N LEU A 10 -7.73 7.63 -8.04
CA LEU A 10 -8.81 6.82 -8.64
C LEU A 10 -8.92 5.41 -8.04
N THR A 11 -7.98 5.02 -7.17
CA THR A 11 -8.00 3.69 -6.53
C THR A 11 -8.89 3.68 -5.29
N TYR A 12 -9.54 2.54 -5.05
CA TYR A 12 -10.19 2.21 -3.80
C TYR A 12 -9.38 1.11 -3.11
N ASP A 13 -8.79 1.43 -1.97
CA ASP A 13 -7.92 0.49 -1.27
C ASP A 13 -8.73 -0.41 -0.33
N LEU A 14 -9.32 -1.47 -0.90
CA LEU A 14 -10.12 -2.45 -0.14
C LEU A 14 -9.24 -3.41 0.68
N ILE A 15 -7.96 -3.57 0.32
CA ILE A 15 -7.04 -4.52 0.96
C ILE A 15 -6.38 -3.89 2.18
N GLN A 16 -6.02 -2.59 2.09
CA GLN A 16 -5.31 -1.88 3.16
C GLN A 16 -5.99 -1.98 4.52
N TYR A 17 -7.33 -2.05 4.59
CA TYR A 17 -8.01 -2.20 5.87
C TYR A 17 -7.67 -3.52 6.58
N LEU A 18 -7.61 -4.63 5.84
CA LEU A 18 -7.32 -5.95 6.41
C LEU A 18 -5.86 -6.06 6.82
N ASP A 19 -4.96 -5.52 6.00
CA ASP A 19 -3.52 -5.47 6.31
C ASP A 19 -3.24 -4.53 7.49
N GLN A 20 -3.90 -3.38 7.55
CA GLN A 20 -3.77 -2.43 8.66
C GLN A 20 -4.21 -3.05 9.98
N THR A 21 -5.29 -3.84 9.98
CA THR A 21 -5.76 -4.55 11.18
C THR A 21 -4.69 -5.50 11.72
N VAL A 22 -3.97 -6.21 10.85
CA VAL A 22 -2.87 -7.10 11.24
C VAL A 22 -1.68 -6.30 11.77
N VAL A 23 -1.30 -5.23 11.06
CA VAL A 23 -0.20 -4.34 11.44
C VAL A 23 -0.46 -3.71 12.81
N ASP A 24 -1.67 -3.21 13.04
CA ASP A 24 -2.07 -2.61 14.32
C ASP A 24 -2.01 -3.62 15.47
N GLU A 25 -2.43 -4.87 15.25
CA GLU A 25 -2.30 -5.91 16.28
C GLU A 25 -0.83 -6.28 16.54
N MET A 26 0.02 -6.32 15.51
CA MET A 26 1.47 -6.53 15.70
C MET A 26 2.10 -5.39 16.53
N ILE A 27 1.74 -4.14 16.25
CA ILE A 27 2.19 -2.97 17.03
C ILE A 27 1.73 -3.12 18.47
N ARG A 28 0.43 -3.40 18.70
CA ARG A 28 -0.15 -3.57 20.03
C ARG A 28 0.56 -4.66 20.85
N LEU A 29 0.91 -5.78 20.22
CA LEU A 29 1.65 -6.86 20.89
C LEU A 29 3.05 -6.41 21.34
N ARG A 30 3.74 -5.62 20.52
CA ARG A 30 5.08 -5.09 20.82
C ARG A 30 5.06 -3.93 21.81
N GLU A 31 3.99 -3.14 21.85
CA GLU A 31 3.79 -2.13 22.89
C GLU A 31 3.61 -2.77 24.28
N LYS A 32 2.90 -3.91 24.33
CA LYS A 32 2.72 -4.68 25.57
C LYS A 32 3.97 -5.43 26.00
N ASN A 33 4.78 -5.88 25.05
CA ASN A 33 6.06 -6.53 25.31
C ASN A 33 7.14 -5.99 24.37
N LYS A 34 7.94 -5.05 24.86
CA LYS A 34 8.99 -4.38 24.08
C LYS A 34 10.14 -5.30 23.68
N GLU A 35 10.32 -6.42 24.35
CA GLU A 35 11.33 -7.43 23.99
C GLU A 35 10.87 -8.33 22.83
N LEU A 36 9.58 -8.28 22.48
CA LEU A 36 9.02 -9.07 21.39
C LEU A 36 9.56 -8.54 20.05
N SER A 37 10.23 -9.43 19.32
CA SER A 37 10.68 -9.14 17.96
C SER A 37 9.48 -9.02 17.00
N VAL A 38 9.70 -8.36 15.86
CA VAL A 38 8.66 -8.24 14.82
C VAL A 38 8.29 -9.60 14.24
N LYS A 39 9.26 -10.51 14.14
CA LYS A 39 9.03 -11.89 13.70
C LYS A 39 8.10 -12.64 14.65
N GLU A 40 8.35 -12.58 15.96
CA GLU A 40 7.49 -13.23 16.95
C GLU A 40 6.09 -12.60 17.00
N ALA A 41 5.99 -11.28 16.85
CA ALA A 41 4.71 -10.59 16.73
C ALA A 41 3.93 -11.08 15.49
N ARG A 42 4.60 -11.25 14.35
CA ARG A 42 4.02 -11.80 13.13
C ARG A 42 3.53 -13.23 13.32
N GLU A 43 4.30 -14.08 13.99
CA GLU A 43 3.91 -15.47 14.28
C GLU A 43 2.62 -15.52 15.11
N LYS A 44 2.47 -14.63 16.08
CA LYS A 44 1.27 -14.50 16.92
C LYS A 44 0.01 -14.04 16.16
N VAL A 45 0.16 -13.33 15.04
CA VAL A 45 -0.97 -12.90 14.18
C VAL A 45 -1.16 -13.78 12.94
N SER A 46 -0.45 -14.91 12.86
CA SER A 46 -0.47 -15.78 11.67
C SER A 46 -1.86 -16.33 11.34
N ASP A 47 -2.70 -16.61 12.33
CA ASP A 47 -4.06 -17.08 12.09
C ASP A 47 -4.98 -15.97 11.57
N LEU A 48 -4.76 -14.72 12.02
CA LEU A 48 -5.47 -13.56 11.46
C LEU A 48 -5.10 -13.35 9.99
N LEU A 49 -3.81 -13.50 9.64
CA LEU A 49 -3.37 -13.45 8.24
C LEU A 49 -4.04 -14.53 7.39
N LYS A 50 -4.12 -15.78 7.88
CA LYS A 50 -4.82 -16.87 7.17
C LYS A 50 -6.31 -16.55 7.01
N ALA A 51 -6.95 -16.06 8.05
CA ALA A 51 -8.37 -15.69 8.02
C ALA A 51 -8.64 -14.57 7.01
N ASN A 52 -7.76 -13.57 6.89
CA ASN A 52 -7.88 -12.52 5.87
C ASN A 52 -7.73 -13.10 4.46
N ARG A 53 -6.78 -14.00 4.24
CA ARG A 53 -6.58 -14.67 2.94
C ARG A 53 -7.75 -15.58 2.53
N ALA A 54 -8.47 -16.15 3.50
CA ALA A 54 -9.67 -16.93 3.20
C ALA A 54 -10.82 -16.09 2.62
N LYS A 55 -10.68 -14.74 2.59
CA LYS A 55 -11.64 -13.81 1.99
C LYS A 55 -11.28 -13.42 0.54
N TYR A 56 -10.29 -14.06 -0.07
CA TYR A 56 -9.95 -13.81 -1.46
C TYR A 56 -11.11 -14.18 -2.38
N ASN A 57 -11.50 -13.22 -3.23
CA ASN A 57 -12.53 -13.39 -4.26
C ASN A 57 -13.87 -13.92 -3.73
N THR A 58 -14.22 -13.56 -2.48
CA THR A 58 -15.53 -13.86 -1.88
C THR A 58 -16.39 -12.61 -1.81
N ASP A 59 -17.72 -12.78 -1.77
CA ASP A 59 -18.68 -11.67 -1.67
C ASP A 59 -18.47 -10.78 -0.43
N GLU A 60 -17.99 -11.35 0.67
CA GLU A 60 -17.69 -10.64 1.93
C GLU A 60 -16.22 -10.17 2.02
N GLY A 61 -15.47 -10.35 0.94
CA GLY A 61 -14.03 -10.22 0.89
C GLY A 61 -13.55 -9.14 -0.06
N TYR A 62 -12.47 -9.45 -0.77
CA TYR A 62 -11.82 -8.53 -1.71
C TYR A 62 -11.22 -9.25 -2.90
N GLY A 63 -11.14 -8.52 -4.02
CA GLY A 63 -10.59 -9.03 -5.27
C GLY A 63 -9.07 -9.18 -5.22
N ILE A 64 -8.58 -10.33 -5.66
CA ILE A 64 -7.19 -10.55 -6.02
C ILE A 64 -7.10 -11.22 -7.38
N ILE A 65 -6.04 -10.91 -8.13
CA ILE A 65 -5.77 -11.55 -9.42
C ILE A 65 -4.98 -12.84 -9.16
N ASP A 66 -5.68 -13.93 -8.88
CA ASP A 66 -5.11 -15.28 -8.66
C ASP A 66 -5.39 -16.28 -9.80
N GLY A 67 -6.16 -15.85 -10.81
CA GLY A 67 -6.55 -16.67 -11.95
C GLY A 67 -7.86 -17.42 -11.78
N SER A 68 -8.57 -17.25 -10.66
CA SER A 68 -9.93 -17.78 -10.48
C SER A 68 -10.96 -17.03 -11.33
N GLU A 69 -12.10 -17.66 -11.63
CA GLU A 69 -13.20 -16.97 -12.34
C GLU A 69 -13.85 -15.91 -11.45
N GLU A 70 -13.91 -16.16 -10.13
CA GLU A 70 -14.48 -15.24 -9.14
C GLU A 70 -13.72 -13.91 -9.08
N ALA A 71 -12.40 -13.92 -9.33
CA ALA A 71 -11.60 -12.70 -9.43
C ALA A 71 -12.18 -11.69 -10.43
N LEU A 72 -12.82 -12.16 -11.51
CA LEU A 72 -13.43 -11.30 -12.52
C LEU A 72 -14.63 -10.50 -11.99
N ASN A 73 -15.29 -10.98 -10.94
CA ASN A 73 -16.41 -10.28 -10.30
C ASN A 73 -15.95 -9.05 -9.50
N HIS A 74 -14.66 -8.93 -9.22
CA HIS A 74 -14.07 -7.83 -8.46
C HIS A 74 -13.31 -6.82 -9.34
N LEU A 75 -13.43 -6.92 -10.67
CA LEU A 75 -12.80 -5.99 -11.60
C LEU A 75 -13.65 -4.72 -11.78
N ASP A 76 -13.09 -3.59 -11.38
CA ASP A 76 -13.64 -2.28 -11.69
C ASP A 76 -13.12 -1.74 -13.02
N TYR A 77 -14.01 -1.15 -13.81
CA TYR A 77 -13.66 -0.45 -15.05
C TYR A 77 -14.43 0.85 -15.18
N GLY A 78 -13.83 1.81 -15.90
CA GLY A 78 -14.44 3.12 -16.08
C GLY A 78 -13.69 3.97 -17.10
N LYS A 79 -14.14 5.23 -17.23
CA LYS A 79 -13.51 6.23 -18.09
C LYS A 79 -13.38 7.54 -17.32
N VAL A 80 -12.25 8.21 -17.49
CA VAL A 80 -11.99 9.53 -16.89
C VAL A 80 -11.57 10.48 -18.00
N SER A 81 -12.11 11.71 -17.97
CA SER A 81 -11.72 12.74 -18.92
C SER A 81 -10.27 13.18 -18.67
N LEU A 82 -9.46 13.24 -19.73
CA LEU A 82 -8.08 13.75 -19.67
C LEU A 82 -8.00 15.28 -19.72
N LYS A 83 -9.15 15.99 -19.71
CA LYS A 83 -9.18 17.45 -19.75
C LYS A 83 -8.44 18.03 -18.54
N ARG A 84 -7.37 18.79 -18.80
CA ARG A 84 -6.46 19.39 -17.81
C ARG A 84 -5.61 18.39 -17.00
N VAL A 85 -5.53 17.13 -17.42
CA VAL A 85 -4.57 16.17 -16.88
C VAL A 85 -3.22 16.43 -17.54
N GLN A 86 -2.15 16.53 -16.74
CA GLN A 86 -0.78 16.72 -17.23
C GLN A 86 0.04 15.44 -17.14
N LYS A 87 -0.19 14.67 -16.06
CA LYS A 87 0.52 13.43 -15.79
C LYS A 87 -0.44 12.38 -15.24
N ILE A 88 -0.17 11.11 -15.53
CA ILE A 88 -0.86 9.95 -14.97
C ILE A 88 0.19 9.06 -14.33
N LEU A 89 -0.07 8.62 -13.10
CA LEU A 89 0.81 7.75 -12.35
C LEU A 89 0.06 6.47 -11.98
N LEU A 90 0.66 5.33 -12.30
CA LEU A 90 0.23 3.99 -11.92
C LEU A 90 1.34 3.38 -11.07
N LEU A 91 1.02 2.89 -9.87
CA LEU A 91 1.97 2.30 -8.93
C LEU A 91 1.42 0.98 -8.39
N SER A 92 2.31 0.00 -8.18
CA SER A 92 2.06 -1.07 -7.22
C SER A 92 2.27 -0.57 -5.79
N ASP A 93 1.67 -1.28 -4.83
CA ASP A 93 1.88 -1.08 -3.39
C ASP A 93 3.35 -1.15 -2.99
N GLY A 94 4.14 -2.02 -3.61
CA GLY A 94 5.58 -2.11 -3.40
C GLY A 94 6.38 -0.85 -3.73
N LEU A 95 5.84 0.05 -4.57
CA LEU A 95 6.46 1.35 -4.90
C LEU A 95 5.81 2.52 -4.15
N LEU A 96 4.86 2.28 -3.25
CA LEU A 96 4.36 3.30 -2.34
C LEU A 96 5.40 3.62 -1.28
N LEU A 97 5.53 4.92 -0.99
CA LEU A 97 6.43 5.42 0.03
C LEU A 97 6.04 4.86 1.40
N PRO A 98 6.96 4.18 2.11
CA PRO A 98 6.74 3.76 3.49
C PRO A 98 6.51 4.96 4.40
N VAL A 99 5.39 5.03 5.10
CA VAL A 99 5.04 6.15 6.00
C VAL A 99 5.00 5.71 7.46
N ASP A 100 5.18 6.65 8.38
CA ASP A 100 5.13 6.37 9.82
C ASP A 100 3.71 5.90 10.24
N HIS A 101 3.61 5.18 11.36
CA HIS A 101 2.30 4.69 11.83
C HIS A 101 1.33 5.85 12.12
N GLY A 102 0.09 5.71 11.65
CA GLY A 102 -0.96 6.74 11.77
C GLY A 102 -0.82 7.90 10.77
N GLU A 103 0.25 7.93 9.98
CA GLU A 103 0.39 8.89 8.89
C GLU A 103 -0.49 8.48 7.71
N LYS A 104 -1.28 9.43 7.21
CA LYS A 104 -2.12 9.26 6.02
C LYS A 104 -1.35 9.69 4.78
N ASP A 105 -1.91 9.38 3.61
CA ASP A 105 -1.50 9.95 2.33
C ASP A 105 -0.17 9.44 1.73
N ALA A 106 0.22 8.19 2.02
CA ALA A 106 1.34 7.53 1.32
C ALA A 106 1.23 7.66 -0.21
N TRP A 107 0.01 7.53 -0.75
CA TRP A 107 -0.30 7.78 -2.16
C TRP A 107 0.05 9.20 -2.62
N ALA A 108 -0.39 10.23 -1.90
CA ALA A 108 -0.14 11.62 -2.29
C ALA A 108 1.35 11.97 -2.20
N LYS A 109 2.06 11.47 -1.18
CA LYS A 109 3.51 11.65 -1.03
C LYS A 109 4.30 10.97 -2.14
N SER A 110 3.94 9.73 -2.47
CA SER A 110 4.55 8.99 -3.58
C SER A 110 4.31 9.72 -4.90
N ALA A 111 3.08 10.18 -5.13
CA ALA A 111 2.72 10.94 -6.31
C ALA A 111 3.49 12.27 -6.42
N ALA A 112 3.64 13.01 -5.32
CA ALA A 112 4.41 14.25 -5.30
C ALA A 112 5.87 14.01 -5.71
N ILE A 113 6.53 12.98 -5.16
CA ILE A 113 7.91 12.63 -5.52
C ILE A 113 7.98 12.22 -7.00
N ALA A 114 7.11 11.32 -7.45
CA ALA A 114 7.12 10.84 -8.83
C ALA A 114 6.86 11.95 -9.85
N PHE A 115 5.90 12.84 -9.59
CA PHE A 115 5.56 13.92 -10.51
C PHE A 115 6.61 15.02 -10.59
N GLU A 116 7.29 15.32 -9.48
CA GLU A 116 8.34 16.34 -9.39
C GLU A 116 9.71 15.82 -9.84
N LYS A 117 10.07 14.59 -9.46
CA LYS A 117 11.44 14.06 -9.55
C LYS A 117 11.57 12.76 -10.33
N GLY A 118 10.47 12.20 -10.82
CA GLY A 118 10.45 10.95 -11.59
C GLY A 118 10.38 9.68 -10.73
N LEU A 119 10.17 8.54 -11.41
CA LEU A 119 10.03 7.23 -10.78
C LEU A 119 11.32 6.73 -10.14
N ASP A 120 12.48 6.99 -10.76
CA ASP A 120 13.78 6.57 -10.20
C ASP A 120 13.99 7.18 -8.82
N LYS A 121 13.64 8.46 -8.65
CA LYS A 121 13.74 9.11 -7.36
C LYS A 121 12.75 8.55 -6.33
N LEU A 122 11.53 8.21 -6.75
CA LEU A 122 10.58 7.52 -5.87
C LEU A 122 11.13 6.16 -5.43
N LEU A 123 11.68 5.37 -6.36
CA LEU A 123 12.28 4.08 -6.10
C LEU A 123 13.43 4.19 -5.08
N GLU A 124 14.36 5.12 -5.29
CA GLU A 124 15.47 5.37 -4.36
C GLU A 124 14.98 5.68 -2.94
N GLU A 125 13.95 6.53 -2.80
CA GLU A 125 13.42 6.91 -1.49
C GLU A 125 12.69 5.74 -0.81
N VAL A 126 11.99 4.90 -1.57
CA VAL A 126 11.36 3.68 -1.07
C VAL A 126 12.43 2.70 -0.60
N GLU A 127 13.40 2.36 -1.45
CA GLU A 127 14.46 1.40 -1.11
C GLU A 127 15.31 1.87 0.06
N LYS A 128 15.59 3.17 0.16
CA LYS A 128 16.27 3.74 1.31
C LYS A 128 15.49 3.51 2.60
N ARG A 129 14.18 3.79 2.61
CA ARG A 129 13.33 3.57 3.79
C ARG A 129 13.19 2.09 4.15
N GLU A 130 13.18 1.20 3.15
CA GLU A 130 13.20 -0.25 3.38
C GLU A 130 14.54 -0.72 3.98
N ALA A 131 15.66 -0.20 3.48
CA ALA A 131 16.99 -0.54 3.97
C ALA A 131 17.27 -0.01 5.39
N ASP A 132 16.78 1.20 5.70
CA ASP A 132 16.93 1.84 7.01
C ASP A 132 16.00 1.23 8.08
N ASP A 133 14.98 0.45 7.68
CA ASP A 133 13.99 -0.18 8.57
C ASP A 133 13.68 -1.63 8.17
N PRO A 134 14.68 -2.54 8.22
CA PRO A 134 14.54 -3.92 7.75
C PRO A 134 13.53 -4.74 8.57
N ASP A 135 13.31 -4.35 9.83
CA ASP A 135 12.34 -4.98 10.73
C ASP A 135 10.95 -4.33 10.66
N CYS A 136 10.74 -3.30 9.82
CA CYS A 136 9.47 -2.56 9.72
C CYS A 136 8.98 -2.01 11.09
N VAL A 137 9.88 -1.50 11.91
CA VAL A 137 9.56 -0.93 13.22
C VAL A 137 9.07 0.50 13.06
N ARG A 138 9.74 1.29 12.21
CA ARG A 138 9.42 2.69 11.98
C ARG A 138 8.25 2.85 11.00
N TYR A 139 8.24 2.02 9.96
CA TYR A 139 7.24 1.99 8.91
C TYR A 139 6.51 0.63 8.94
N PRO A 140 5.55 0.43 9.86
CA PRO A 140 4.94 -0.87 10.10
C PRO A 140 4.26 -1.45 8.87
N ARG A 141 4.73 -2.62 8.42
CA ARG A 141 4.29 -3.31 7.20
C ARG A 141 4.36 -4.82 7.37
N LEU A 142 3.61 -5.55 6.53
CA LEU A 142 3.63 -7.02 6.53
C LEU A 142 4.84 -7.61 5.81
N LYS A 143 5.59 -6.85 5.03
CA LYS A 143 6.81 -7.31 4.38
C LYS A 143 7.76 -6.12 4.22
N PRO A 144 9.07 -6.29 4.48
CA PRO A 144 10.03 -5.20 4.32
C PRO A 144 10.17 -4.75 2.87
N LYS A 145 10.11 -5.71 1.94
CA LYS A 145 10.25 -5.48 0.51
C LYS A 145 9.17 -6.23 -0.27
N ASP A 146 8.72 -5.61 -1.34
CA ASP A 146 7.78 -6.15 -2.30
C ASP A 146 8.21 -5.81 -3.73
N ASP A 147 7.56 -6.45 -4.71
CA ASP A 147 7.75 -6.18 -6.14
C ASP A 147 7.30 -4.75 -6.48
N LYS A 148 8.17 -4.05 -7.20
CA LYS A 148 8.04 -2.61 -7.47
C LYS A 148 7.73 -2.36 -8.93
N THR A 149 6.54 -1.84 -9.21
CA THR A 149 6.11 -1.46 -10.54
C THR A 149 5.60 -0.02 -10.53
N GLY A 150 6.03 0.77 -11.51
CA GLY A 150 5.57 2.14 -11.68
C GLY A 150 5.52 2.52 -13.16
N ILE A 151 4.47 3.24 -13.54
CA ILE A 151 4.35 3.86 -14.87
C ILE A 151 3.97 5.33 -14.65
N LEU A 152 4.79 6.21 -15.21
CA LEU A 152 4.53 7.64 -15.25
C LEU A 152 4.33 8.06 -16.70
N LEU A 153 3.15 8.56 -17.02
CA LEU A 153 2.80 9.08 -18.33
C LEU A 153 2.72 10.60 -18.25
N GLU A 154 3.34 11.29 -19.21
CA GLU A 154 3.19 12.73 -19.40
C GLU A 154 2.36 12.96 -20.67
N LEU A 155 1.36 13.85 -20.58
CA LEU A 155 0.37 14.10 -21.64
C LEU A 155 0.64 15.39 -22.43
#